data_AF-A0A062WQ43-F1
#
_entry.id   AF-A0A062WQ43-F1
#
_cell.length_a   1.000
_cell.length_b   1.000
_cell.length_c   1.000
_cell.angle_alpha   90.00
_cell.angle_beta   90.00
_cell.angle_gamma   90.00
#
_symmetry.space_group_name_H-M   'P 1'
#
loop_
_entity.id
_entity.type
_entity.pdbx_description
1 polymer ?
#
loop_
_entity_poly.entity_id
_entity_poly.type
_entity_poly.pdbx_seq_one_letter_code
_entity_poly.pdbx_strand_id
1 'polypeptide(L)' 'MLKEVFRQQMPAVAITDHGYMYGAYDFHKQATAAGVKPIIGCEAYVAPESRPLKQRVRR' A
#
# COMPACT_ATOMS: atom_id res chain seq x y z
N MET A 1 1.93 -10.15 11.07
CA MET A 1 1.48 -8.76 10.89
C MET A 1 0.24 -8.44 11.75
N LEU A 2 -0.98 -8.85 11.39
CA LEU A 2 -2.21 -8.42 12.09
C LEU A 2 -2.27 -8.76 13.59
N LYS A 3 -1.67 -9.88 14.00
CA LYS A 3 -1.52 -10.24 15.43
C LYS A 3 -0.81 -9.15 16.24
N GLU A 4 0.20 -8.53 15.63
CA GLU A 4 1.00 -7.50 16.28
C GLU A 4 0.26 -6.16 16.38
N VAL A 5 -0.47 -5.82 15.31
CA VAL A 5 -1.39 -4.66 15.28
C VAL A 5 -2.43 -4.77 16.39
N PHE A 6 -3.01 -5.96 16.56
CA PHE A 6 -3.96 -6.23 17.65
C PHE A 6 -3.31 -6.16 19.03
N ARG A 7 -2.12 -6.76 19.21
CA ARG A 7 -1.36 -6.72 20.47
C ARG A 7 -1.08 -5.28 20.93
N GLN A 8 -0.78 -4.39 19.99
CA GLN A 8 -0.51 -2.97 20.25
C GLN A 8 -1.77 -2.10 20.30
N GLN A 9 -2.97 -2.69 20.14
CA GLN A 9 -4.25 -1.98 20.07
C GLN A 9 -4.29 -0.87 19.01
N MET A 10 -3.60 -1.09 17.88
CA MET A 10 -3.61 -0.14 16.78
C MET A 10 -4.96 -0.22 16.03
N PRO A 11 -5.67 0.90 15.84
CA PRO A 11 -7.02 0.89 15.27
C PRO A 11 -7.06 0.62 13.75
N ALA A 12 -5.93 0.83 13.07
CA ALA A 12 -5.81 0.69 11.63
C ALA A 12 -4.40 0.25 11.22
N VAL A 13 -4.27 -0.33 10.04
CA VAL A 13 -2.96 -0.68 9.45
C VAL A 13 -3.01 -0.57 7.94
N ALA A 14 -1.90 -0.13 7.34
CA ALA A 14 -1.76 0.07 5.90
C ALA A 14 -0.95 -1.05 5.24
N ILE A 15 -1.26 -1.33 3.97
CA ILE A 15 -0.42 -2.10 3.05
C ILE A 15 0.00 -1.20 1.88
N THR A 16 1.29 -1.24 1.51
CA THR A 16 1.87 -0.42 0.43
C THR A 16 2.80 -1.28 -0.42
N ASP A 17 2.23 -2.12 -1.27
CA ASP A 17 2.99 -3.02 -2.15
C ASP A 17 3.76 -2.23 -3.24
N HIS A 18 4.89 -2.75 -3.72
CA HIS A 18 5.72 -2.11 -4.73
C HIS A 18 5.10 -2.18 -6.14
N GLY A 19 4.42 -1.11 -6.58
CA GLY A 19 3.91 -0.97 -7.95
C GLY A 19 2.80 -1.95 -8.34
N TYR A 20 2.27 -2.72 -7.39
CA TYR A 20 1.14 -3.63 -7.58
C TYR A 20 0.22 -3.63 -6.35
N MET A 21 -0.93 -4.30 -6.43
CA MET A 21 -1.91 -4.36 -5.33
C MET A 21 -2.50 -5.77 -5.14
N TYR A 22 -1.77 -6.83 -5.53
CA TYR A 22 -2.25 -8.21 -5.44
C TYR A 22 -2.58 -8.64 -4.01
N GLY A 23 -1.87 -8.13 -2.99
CA GLY A 23 -2.16 -8.43 -1.60
C GLY A 23 -3.39 -7.71 -1.03
N ALA A 24 -3.96 -6.74 -1.75
CA ALA A 24 -4.99 -5.85 -1.20
C ALA A 24 -6.26 -6.57 -0.76
N TYR A 25 -6.73 -7.55 -1.55
CA TYR A 25 -7.97 -8.27 -1.24
C TYR A 25 -7.83 -9.16 -0.01
N ASP A 26 -6.78 -9.99 0.03
CA ASP A 26 -6.52 -10.88 1.17
C ASP A 26 -6.23 -10.09 2.44
N PHE A 27 -5.47 -9.00 2.33
CA PHE A 27 -5.21 -8.09 3.43
C PHE A 27 -6.50 -7.46 3.97
N HIS A 28 -7.34 -6.92 3.09
CA HIS A 28 -8.64 -6.36 3.48
C HIS A 28 -9.50 -7.39 4.21
N LYS A 29 -9.62 -8.61 3.66
CA LYS A 29 -10.42 -9.69 4.26
C LYS A 29 -9.90 -10.07 5.65
N GLN A 30 -8.59 -10.27 5.80
CA GLN A 30 -8.00 -10.67 7.07
C GLN A 30 -8.06 -9.56 8.13
N ALA A 31 -7.78 -8.31 7.75
CA ALA A 31 -7.84 -7.16 8.65
C ALA A 31 -9.26 -6.89 9.15
N THR A 32 -10.24 -6.94 8.23
CA THR A 32 -11.66 -6.78 8.57
C THR A 32 -12.13 -7.88 9.52
N ALA A 33 -11.76 -9.14 9.26
CA ALA A 33 -12.07 -10.26 10.16
C ALA A 33 -11.42 -10.11 11.55
N ALA A 34 -10.28 -9.42 11.63
CA ALA A 34 -9.59 -9.11 12.87
C ALA A 34 -10.10 -7.84 13.57
N GLY A 35 -11.12 -7.15 13.03
CA GLY A 35 -11.66 -5.91 13.59
C GLY A 35 -10.73 -4.70 13.47
N VAL A 36 -9.70 -4.78 12.62
CA VAL A 36 -8.75 -3.70 12.36
C VAL A 36 -9.14 -3.01 11.06
N LYS A 37 -9.16 -1.67 11.03
CA LYS A 37 -9.43 -0.92 9.79
C LYS A 37 -8.28 -1.10 8.79
N PRO A 38 -8.49 -1.74 7.62
CA PRO A 38 -7.47 -1.80 6.58
C PRO A 38 -7.35 -0.45 5.87
N ILE A 39 -6.12 -0.04 5.57
CA ILE A 39 -5.80 1.08 4.67
C ILE A 39 -5.06 0.49 3.47
N ILE A 40 -5.64 0.64 2.29
CA ILE A 40 -5.07 0.06 1.06
C ILE A 40 -4.30 1.15 0.33
N GLY A 41 -3.02 0.92 0.08
CA GLY A 41 -2.14 1.79 -0.69
C GLY A 41 -1.24 1.00 -1.64
N CYS A 42 -0.37 1.73 -2.34
CA CYS A 42 0.62 1.20 -3.26
C CYS A 42 1.81 2.16 -3.28
N GLU A 43 3.03 1.61 -3.27
CA GLU A 43 4.24 2.36 -3.57
C GLU A 43 4.35 2.51 -5.08
N ALA A 44 3.80 3.60 -5.60
CA ALA A 44 3.79 3.89 -7.02
C ALA A 44 5.19 4.30 -7.51
N TYR A 45 5.63 3.68 -8.61
CA TYR A 45 6.77 4.17 -9.37
C TYR A 45 6.29 5.25 -10.35
N VAL A 46 6.72 6.49 -10.11
CA VAL A 46 6.35 7.64 -10.94
C VAL A 46 7.58 8.09 -11.72
N ALA A 47 7.46 8.11 -13.05
CA ALA A 47 8.50 8.69 -13.90
C ALA A 47 8.54 10.22 -13.68
N PRO A 48 9.73 10.86 -13.74
CA PRO A 48 9.85 12.31 -13.54
C PRO A 48 9.06 13.13 -14.56
N GLU A 49 8.86 12.60 -15.76
CA GLU A 49 8.09 13.21 -16.83
C GLU A 49 7.20 12.16 -17.53
N SER A 50 6.30 12.64 -18.38
CA SER A 50 5.41 11.79 -19.17
C SER A 50 6.19 10.89 -20.13
N ARG A 51 5.73 9.65 -20.33
CA ARG A 51 6.37 8.64 -21.19
C ARG A 51 6.74 9.09 -22.63
N PRO A 52 5.97 9.94 -23.34
CA PRO A 52 6.34 10.37 -24.69
C PRO A 52 7.38 11.51 -24.71
N LEU A 53 7.64 12.17 -23.58
CA LEU A 53 8.68 13.21 -23.49
C LEU A 53 10.06 12.55 -23.50
N LYS A 54 10.89 12.96 -24.46
CA LYS A 54 12.25 12.45 -24.65
C LYS A 54 13.32 13.47 -24.27
N GLN A 55 12.92 14.67 -23.83
CA GLN A 55 13.87 15.67 -23.38
C GLN A 55 14.54 15.18 -22.10
N ARG A 56 15.83 15.49 -21.96
CA ARG A 56 16.61 15.04 -20.81
C ARG A 56 16.12 15.79 -19.58
N VAL A 57 15.59 15.05 -18.60
CA VAL A 57 15.21 15.59 -17.30
C VAL A 57 16.44 16.25 -16.67
N ARG A 58 16.38 17.56 -16.43
CA ARG A 58 17.41 18.31 -15.71
C ARG A 58 17.04 18.27 -14.23
N ARG A 59 17.98 17.83 -13.38
CA ARG A 59 17.86 17.87 -11.92
C ARG A 59 18.27 19.23 -11.39
#